data_AF-A0A7W0VWF7-F1
#
_entry.id   AF-A0A7W0VWF7-F1
#
_cell.length_a   1.000
_cell.length_b   1.000
_cell.length_c   1.000
_cell.angle_alpha   90.00
_cell.angle_beta   90.00
_cell.angle_gamma   90.00
#
_symmetry.space_group_name_H-M   'P 1'
#
loop_
_entity.id
_entity.type
_entity.pdbx_description
1 polymer ?
#
loop_
_entity_poly.entity_id
_entity_poly.type
_entity_poly.pdbx_seq_one_letter_code
_entity_poly.pdbx_strand_id
1 'polypeptide(L)'
;MSELAPYDHTAVGRKVLISLVPVICPPQYVHLANEIVDHLALTLGASPPLLRKGFDAGLLTYDIGALLSHRRRAHKLSGERAERYYASWEHGPTPLHTQFARALNQLMSMSCYEQPEVMDAVGYHVGPWIEEVKQKRLTVFKDDSAKQAAQILAPDPLRPSFRIDRIKRPNVRKAGA
;
A
#
# COMPACT_ATOMS: atom_id res chain seq x y z
N MET A 1 1.74 13.06 16.51
CA MET A 1 1.65 12.08 15.41
C MET A 1 3.05 11.94 14.87
N SER A 2 3.77 10.85 15.19
CA SER A 2 5.12 10.64 14.65
C SER A 2 5.06 10.63 13.12
N GLU A 3 5.91 11.43 12.47
CA GLU A 3 6.23 11.29 11.05
C GLU A 3 6.68 9.85 10.82
N LEU A 4 5.79 9.01 10.30
CA LEU A 4 6.15 7.70 9.81
C LEU A 4 6.91 7.95 8.51
N ALA A 5 8.20 7.62 8.50
CA ALA A 5 9.00 7.62 7.28
C ALA A 5 8.25 6.85 6.18
N PRO A 6 8.27 7.33 4.93
CA PRO A 6 7.64 6.63 3.83
C PRO A 6 8.22 5.22 3.74
N TYR A 7 7.35 4.22 3.64
CA TYR A 7 7.77 2.83 3.47
C TYR A 7 8.41 2.68 2.10
N ASP A 8 9.54 1.98 2.06
CA ASP A 8 10.17 1.51 0.84
C ASP A 8 10.51 0.03 1.02
N HIS A 9 10.52 -0.70 -0.09
CA HIS A 9 10.91 -2.10 -0.11
C HIS A 9 12.37 -2.24 0.27
N THR A 10 12.71 -3.36 0.91
CA THR A 10 14.13 -3.73 1.01
C THR A 10 14.74 -3.91 -0.39
N ALA A 11 16.05 -3.69 -0.54
CA ALA A 11 16.74 -3.85 -1.82
C ALA A 11 16.56 -5.25 -2.44
N VAL A 12 16.41 -6.29 -1.61
CA VAL A 12 16.10 -7.65 -2.08
C VAL A 12 14.63 -7.75 -2.47
N GLY A 13 13.72 -7.24 -1.65
CA GLY A 13 12.29 -7.22 -1.94
C GLY A 13 11.99 -6.55 -3.28
N ARG A 14 12.58 -5.38 -3.53
CA ARG A 14 12.45 -4.68 -4.81
C ARG A 14 12.88 -5.53 -6.00
N LYS A 15 14.04 -6.21 -5.91
CA LYS A 15 14.54 -7.09 -6.99
C LYS A 15 13.60 -8.26 -7.25
N VAL A 16 13.07 -8.88 -6.20
CA VAL A 16 12.09 -9.97 -6.31
C VAL A 16 10.83 -9.48 -7.00
N LEU A 17 10.27 -8.36 -6.55
CA LEU A 17 9.05 -7.80 -7.12
C LEU A 17 9.23 -7.45 -8.61
N ILE A 18 10.34 -6.79 -8.97
CA ILE A 18 10.66 -6.51 -10.39
C ILE A 18 10.74 -7.80 -11.20
N SER A 19 11.38 -8.84 -10.67
CA SER A 19 11.48 -10.14 -11.38
C SER A 19 10.15 -10.86 -11.56
N LEU A 20 9.15 -10.52 -10.74
CA LEU A 20 7.81 -11.11 -10.78
C LEU A 20 6.83 -10.36 -11.68
N VAL A 21 7.13 -9.12 -12.07
CA VAL A 21 6.29 -8.36 -13.01
C VAL A 21 6.01 -9.15 -14.29
N PRO A 22 7.00 -9.73 -15.00
CA PRO A 22 6.71 -10.53 -16.20
C PRO A 22 6.01 -11.87 -15.92
N VAL A 23 5.88 -12.28 -14.65
CA VAL A 23 5.19 -13.53 -14.25
C VAL A 23 3.73 -13.26 -13.91
N ILE A 24 3.44 -12.14 -13.24
CA ILE A 24 2.11 -11.81 -12.73
C ILE A 24 1.37 -10.84 -13.65
N CYS A 25 2.06 -9.83 -14.18
CA CYS A 25 1.44 -8.76 -14.94
C CYS A 25 1.32 -9.14 -16.43
N PRO A 26 0.35 -8.57 -17.17
CA PRO A 26 0.26 -8.77 -18.61
C PRO A 26 1.58 -8.36 -19.33
N PRO A 27 2.00 -9.12 -20.36
CA PRO A 27 3.32 -8.96 -20.98
C PRO A 27 3.55 -7.59 -21.63
N GLN A 28 2.48 -6.92 -22.08
CA GLN A 28 2.54 -5.59 -22.68
C GLN A 28 2.87 -4.48 -21.68
N TYR A 29 2.87 -4.74 -20.36
CA TYR A 29 3.12 -3.76 -19.31
C TYR A 29 4.39 -4.03 -18.50
N VAL A 30 5.26 -4.92 -18.98
CA VAL A 30 6.52 -5.25 -18.30
C VAL A 30 7.48 -4.06 -18.22
N HIS A 31 7.37 -3.09 -19.14
CA HIS A 31 8.16 -1.86 -19.09
C HIS A 31 7.84 -0.98 -17.87
N LEU A 32 6.65 -1.14 -17.28
CA LEU A 32 6.19 -0.42 -16.08
C LEU A 32 6.65 -1.07 -14.77
N ALA A 33 7.63 -1.98 -14.82
CA ALA A 33 8.00 -2.78 -13.66
C ALA A 33 8.40 -1.94 -12.43
N ASN A 34 9.06 -0.80 -12.62
CA ASN A 34 9.45 0.04 -11.49
C ASN A 34 8.24 0.75 -10.89
N GLU A 35 7.39 1.31 -11.73
CA GLU A 35 6.19 2.08 -11.38
C GLU A 35 5.17 1.19 -10.66
N ILE A 36 5.03 -0.06 -11.09
CA ILE A 36 4.20 -1.08 -10.44
C ILE A 36 4.73 -1.36 -9.03
N VAL A 37 6.03 -1.54 -8.88
CA VAL A 37 6.66 -1.84 -7.59
C VAL A 37 6.62 -0.65 -6.63
N ASP A 38 6.76 0.57 -7.17
CA ASP A 38 6.63 1.82 -6.42
C ASP A 38 5.19 2.01 -5.94
N HIS A 39 4.19 1.72 -6.79
CA HIS A 39 2.79 1.74 -6.38
C HIS A 39 2.53 0.72 -5.26
N LEU A 40 3.06 -0.51 -5.38
CA LEU A 40 2.92 -1.53 -4.34
C LEU A 40 3.54 -1.05 -3.01
N ALA A 41 4.65 -0.30 -3.05
CA ALA A 41 5.23 0.32 -1.86
C ALA A 41 4.26 1.31 -1.20
N LEU A 42 3.57 2.15 -1.99
CA LEU A 42 2.54 3.06 -1.48
C LEU A 42 1.40 2.31 -0.79
N THR A 43 0.91 1.22 -1.40
CA THR A 43 -0.14 0.36 -0.81
C THR A 43 0.29 -0.22 0.53
N LEU A 44 1.51 -0.78 0.62
CA LEU A 44 2.04 -1.32 1.88
C LEU A 44 2.38 -0.22 2.89
N GLY A 45 2.69 0.99 2.42
CA GLY A 45 2.89 2.18 3.23
C GLY A 45 1.66 2.60 4.03
N ALA A 46 0.46 2.18 3.61
CA ALA A 46 -0.77 2.35 4.39
C ALA A 46 -1.02 1.22 5.42
N SER A 47 -0.29 0.12 5.33
CA SER A 47 -0.51 -1.07 6.17
C SER A 47 0.17 -0.98 7.54
N PRO A 48 -0.26 -1.75 8.57
CA PRO A 48 0.40 -1.79 9.86
C PRO A 48 1.89 -2.19 9.76
N PRO A 49 2.79 -1.66 10.62
CA PRO A 49 4.23 -1.95 10.55
C PRO A 49 4.58 -3.45 10.61
N LEU A 50 3.79 -4.24 11.34
CA LEU A 50 3.98 -5.70 11.43
C LEU A 50 3.73 -6.38 10.08
N LEU A 51 2.73 -5.92 9.32
CA LEU A 51 2.43 -6.45 7.99
C LEU A 51 3.57 -6.17 7.02
N ARG A 52 4.12 -4.94 7.04
CA ARG A 52 5.25 -4.53 6.20
C ARG A 52 6.46 -5.44 6.43
N LYS A 53 6.83 -5.64 7.70
CA LYS A 53 7.93 -6.55 8.09
C LYS A 53 7.67 -8.00 7.68
N GLY A 54 6.44 -8.47 7.84
CA GLY A 54 6.03 -9.81 7.41
C GLY A 54 6.16 -9.99 5.90
N PHE A 55 5.77 -8.96 5.13
CA PHE A 55 5.89 -8.95 3.67
C PHE A 55 7.35 -8.99 3.22
N ASP A 56 8.22 -8.16 3.80
CA ASP A 56 9.66 -8.16 3.51
C ASP A 56 10.30 -9.53 3.82
N ALA A 57 9.94 -10.13 4.96
CA ALA A 57 10.42 -11.46 5.34
C ALA A 57 9.91 -12.55 4.38
N GLY A 58 8.66 -12.44 3.92
CA GLY A 58 8.08 -13.33 2.91
C GLY A 58 8.83 -13.26 1.59
N LEU A 59 9.11 -12.06 1.08
CA LEU A 59 9.88 -11.86 -0.15
C LEU A 59 11.30 -12.41 -0.02
N LEU A 60 11.96 -12.22 1.13
CA LEU A 60 13.28 -12.80 1.38
C LEU A 60 13.24 -14.33 1.40
N THR A 61 12.21 -14.91 2.02
CA THR A 61 12.01 -16.37 2.09
C THR A 61 11.74 -16.95 0.70
N TYR A 62 10.91 -16.28 -0.10
CA TYR A 62 10.71 -16.60 -1.51
C TYR A 62 12.02 -16.56 -2.30
N ASP A 63 12.82 -15.51 -2.13
CA ASP A 63 14.07 -15.35 -2.86
C ASP A 63 15.11 -16.42 -2.53
N ILE A 64 15.23 -16.78 -1.25
CA ILE A 64 16.15 -17.82 -0.76
C ILE A 64 15.63 -19.22 -1.12
N GLY A 65 14.32 -19.46 -1.03
CA GLY A 65 13.71 -20.77 -1.27
C GLY A 65 14.05 -21.34 -2.64
N ALA A 66 14.23 -20.49 -3.65
CA ALA A 66 14.61 -20.89 -5.00
C ALA A 66 15.98 -21.58 -5.06
N LEU A 67 16.87 -21.36 -4.08
CA LEU A 67 18.18 -22.01 -4.04
C LEU A 67 18.06 -23.52 -3.92
N LEU A 68 17.04 -24.02 -3.23
CA LEU A 68 16.86 -25.45 -2.97
C LEU A 68 16.51 -26.23 -4.26
N SER A 69 15.69 -25.66 -5.14
CA SER A 69 15.22 -26.32 -6.36
C SER A 69 15.95 -25.85 -7.64
N HIS A 70 16.37 -24.59 -7.70
CA HIS A 70 16.96 -23.98 -8.90
C HIS A 70 18.43 -23.60 -8.76
N ARG A 71 19.06 -23.79 -7.59
CA ARG A 71 20.45 -23.38 -7.28
C ARG A 71 20.74 -21.89 -7.56
N ARG A 72 19.68 -21.07 -7.66
CA ARG A 72 19.71 -19.63 -7.91
C ARG A 72 18.65 -18.96 -7.07
N ARG A 73 18.89 -17.69 -6.73
CA ARG A 73 17.91 -16.84 -6.05
C ARG A 73 16.72 -16.58 -6.98
N ALA A 74 15.52 -16.41 -6.43
CA ALA A 74 14.30 -16.27 -7.23
C ALA A 74 14.37 -15.05 -8.17
N HIS A 75 14.90 -13.92 -7.71
CA HIS A 75 15.05 -12.71 -8.54
C HIS A 75 16.03 -12.85 -9.72
N LYS A 76 16.76 -13.96 -9.80
CA LYS A 76 17.66 -14.30 -10.91
C LYS A 76 17.07 -15.34 -11.85
N LEU A 77 15.85 -15.80 -11.60
CA LEU A 77 15.09 -16.65 -12.50
C LEU A 77 14.41 -15.78 -13.54
N SER A 78 14.23 -16.31 -14.75
CA SER A 78 13.60 -15.60 -15.87
C SER A 78 12.77 -16.58 -16.70
N GLY A 79 11.75 -16.05 -17.38
CA GLY A 79 10.84 -16.81 -18.24
C GLY A 79 10.22 -18.00 -17.52
N GLU A 80 10.16 -19.14 -18.21
CA GLU A 80 9.52 -20.37 -17.73
C GLU A 80 10.03 -20.84 -16.35
N ARG A 81 11.30 -20.58 -16.00
CA ARG A 81 11.83 -20.96 -14.68
C ARG A 81 11.24 -20.11 -13.56
N ALA A 82 11.03 -18.82 -13.80
CA ALA A 82 10.40 -17.94 -12.84
C ALA A 82 8.92 -18.30 -12.67
N GLU A 83 8.22 -18.56 -13.78
CA GLU A 83 6.82 -19.00 -13.78
C GLU A 83 6.63 -20.31 -13.01
N ARG A 84 7.43 -21.35 -13.31
CA ARG A 84 7.36 -22.63 -12.59
C ARG A 84 7.67 -22.48 -11.10
N TYR A 85 8.64 -21.64 -10.75
CA TYR A 85 8.97 -21.41 -9.36
C TYR A 85 7.83 -20.70 -8.61
N TYR A 86 7.25 -19.66 -9.21
CA TYR A 86 6.09 -18.98 -8.66
C TYR A 86 4.87 -19.91 -8.54
N ALA A 87 4.58 -20.70 -9.58
CA ALA A 87 3.50 -21.69 -9.57
C ALA A 87 3.66 -22.72 -8.46
N SER A 88 4.90 -23.09 -8.11
CA SER A 88 5.18 -24.00 -6.98
C SER A 88 4.82 -23.41 -5.61
N TRP A 89 4.82 -22.09 -5.48
CA TRP A 89 4.35 -21.40 -4.26
C TRP A 89 2.83 -21.26 -4.27
N GLU A 90 2.24 -20.92 -5.41
CA GLU A 90 0.80 -20.80 -5.56
C GLU A 90 0.08 -22.13 -5.26
N HIS A 91 0.66 -23.24 -5.70
CA HIS A 91 0.17 -24.61 -5.47
C HIS A 91 0.99 -25.35 -4.41
N GLY A 92 1.65 -24.59 -3.54
CA GLY A 92 2.64 -25.12 -2.60
C GLY A 92 2.07 -26.05 -1.52
N PRO A 93 2.94 -26.77 -0.82
CA PRO A 93 2.54 -27.80 0.13
C PRO A 93 1.97 -27.25 1.45
N THR A 94 2.08 -25.94 1.70
CA THR A 94 1.54 -25.33 2.92
C THR A 94 0.60 -24.18 2.60
N PRO A 95 -0.46 -23.97 3.41
CA PRO A 95 -1.37 -22.84 3.24
C PRO A 95 -0.66 -21.48 3.24
N LEU A 96 0.44 -21.35 3.99
CA LEU A 96 1.21 -20.12 4.07
C LEU A 96 1.87 -19.74 2.74
N HIS A 97 2.45 -20.71 2.01
CA HIS A 97 3.03 -20.46 0.69
C HIS A 97 1.96 -19.98 -0.29
N THR A 98 0.83 -20.70 -0.36
CA THR A 98 -0.29 -20.36 -1.25
C THR A 98 -0.90 -19.00 -0.92
N GLN A 99 -1.13 -18.70 0.36
CA GLN A 99 -1.68 -17.40 0.78
C GLN A 99 -0.72 -16.26 0.45
N PHE A 100 0.58 -16.45 0.69
CA PHE A 100 1.58 -15.44 0.35
C PHE A 100 1.64 -15.19 -1.16
N ALA A 101 1.70 -16.24 -1.97
CA ALA A 101 1.70 -16.13 -3.44
C ALA A 101 0.44 -15.43 -3.96
N ARG A 102 -0.75 -15.80 -3.45
CA ARG A 102 -2.01 -15.15 -3.84
C ARG A 102 -2.06 -13.69 -3.43
N ALA A 103 -1.60 -13.35 -2.23
CA ALA A 103 -1.52 -11.96 -1.78
C ALA A 103 -0.57 -11.15 -2.67
N LEU A 104 0.58 -11.73 -3.03
CA LEU A 104 1.54 -11.12 -3.93
C LEU A 104 0.94 -10.89 -5.33
N ASN A 105 0.24 -11.90 -5.88
CA ASN A 105 -0.50 -11.78 -7.13
C ASN A 105 -1.49 -10.62 -7.11
N GLN A 106 -2.32 -10.58 -6.06
CA GLN A 106 -3.38 -9.58 -5.93
C GLN A 106 -2.81 -8.18 -5.81
N LEU A 107 -1.80 -7.99 -4.95
CA LEU A 107 -1.16 -6.69 -4.78
C LEU A 107 -0.47 -6.22 -6.07
N MET A 108 0.30 -7.08 -6.72
CA MET A 108 0.98 -6.72 -7.98
C MET A 108 0.00 -6.47 -9.12
N SER A 109 -1.04 -7.29 -9.24
CA SER A 109 -2.09 -7.10 -10.25
C SER A 109 -2.81 -5.77 -10.03
N MET A 110 -3.21 -5.47 -8.80
CA MET A 110 -3.84 -4.21 -8.44
C MET A 110 -2.92 -3.03 -8.81
N SER A 111 -1.66 -3.05 -8.36
CA SER A 111 -0.68 -2.02 -8.67
C SER A 111 -0.39 -1.89 -10.17
N CYS A 112 -0.55 -2.95 -10.96
CA CYS A 112 -0.44 -2.91 -12.42
C CYS A 112 -1.63 -2.19 -13.06
N TYR A 113 -2.86 -2.53 -12.67
CA TYR A 113 -4.07 -1.94 -13.24
C TYR A 113 -4.33 -0.50 -12.77
N GLU A 114 -3.69 -0.07 -11.68
CA GLU A 114 -3.73 1.31 -11.20
C GLU A 114 -2.68 2.22 -11.87
N GLN A 115 -1.87 1.70 -12.80
CA GLN A 115 -0.97 2.55 -13.59
C GLN A 115 -1.76 3.39 -14.59
N PRO A 116 -1.48 4.71 -14.71
CA PRO A 116 -2.22 5.59 -15.62
C PRO A 116 -2.26 5.06 -17.07
N GLU A 117 -1.13 4.55 -17.57
CA GLU A 117 -1.05 3.97 -18.91
C GLU A 117 -1.99 2.76 -19.08
N VAL A 118 -2.09 1.91 -18.06
CA VAL A 118 -2.96 0.73 -18.10
C VAL A 118 -4.43 1.13 -17.98
N MET A 119 -4.75 2.06 -17.08
CA MET A 119 -6.10 2.63 -16.94
C MET A 119 -6.59 3.24 -18.25
N ASP A 120 -5.75 4.04 -18.91
CA ASP A 120 -6.06 4.65 -20.20
C ASP A 120 -6.26 3.59 -21.29
N ALA A 121 -5.39 2.58 -21.34
CA ALA A 121 -5.49 1.49 -22.31
C ALA A 121 -6.78 0.67 -22.17
N VAL A 122 -7.31 0.50 -20.96
CA VAL A 122 -8.59 -0.20 -20.72
C VAL A 122 -9.81 0.74 -20.70
N GLY A 123 -9.62 2.04 -20.98
CA GLY A 123 -10.69 3.05 -20.98
C GLY A 123 -11.25 3.38 -19.59
N TYR A 124 -10.49 3.13 -18.54
CA TYR A 124 -10.91 3.36 -17.16
C TYR A 124 -10.63 4.82 -16.72
N HIS A 125 -11.55 5.72 -17.06
CA HIS A 125 -11.48 7.14 -16.72
C HIS A 125 -12.51 7.53 -15.64
N VAL A 126 -12.20 7.27 -14.37
CA VAL A 126 -13.14 7.54 -13.26
C VAL A 126 -13.17 8.98 -12.77
N GLY A 127 -12.12 9.77 -13.02
CA GLY A 127 -12.00 11.14 -12.50
C GLY A 127 -13.21 12.05 -12.81
N PRO A 128 -13.65 12.16 -14.08
CA PRO A 128 -14.81 12.98 -14.44
C PRO A 128 -16.10 12.51 -13.75
N TRP A 129 -16.32 11.21 -13.69
CA TRP A 129 -17.48 10.61 -13.03
C TRP A 129 -17.45 10.85 -11.51
N ILE A 130 -16.27 10.73 -10.88
CA ILE A 130 -16.08 11.03 -9.44
C ILE A 130 -16.48 12.47 -9.15
N GLU A 131 -16.03 13.45 -9.96
CA GLU A 131 -16.39 14.84 -9.73
C GLU A 131 -17.88 15.12 -9.97
N GLU A 132 -18.48 14.52 -11.00
CA GLU A 132 -19.93 14.62 -11.22
C GLU A 132 -20.72 14.09 -10.00
N VAL A 133 -20.40 12.88 -9.54
CA VAL A 133 -21.08 12.25 -8.41
C VAL A 133 -20.83 13.01 -7.12
N LYS A 134 -19.62 13.52 -6.90
CA LYS A 134 -19.28 14.38 -5.76
C LYS A 134 -20.13 15.64 -5.75
N GLN A 135 -20.23 16.36 -6.87
CA GLN A 135 -21.07 17.56 -6.94
C GLN A 135 -22.55 17.24 -6.67
N LYS A 136 -23.04 16.14 -7.23
CA LYS A 136 -24.41 15.67 -6.97
C LYS A 136 -24.64 15.37 -5.49
N ARG A 137 -23.74 14.60 -4.86
CA ARG A 137 -23.86 14.21 -3.44
C ARG A 137 -23.76 15.41 -2.50
N LEU A 138 -22.81 16.31 -2.75
CA LEU A 138 -22.67 17.54 -1.96
C LEU A 138 -23.90 18.45 -2.07
N THR A 139 -24.60 18.42 -3.19
CA THR A 139 -25.84 19.16 -3.39
C THR A 139 -27.01 18.50 -2.66
N VAL A 140 -27.20 17.19 -2.86
CA VAL A 140 -28.34 16.43 -2.30
C VAL A 140 -28.24 16.29 -0.78
N PHE A 141 -27.05 16.01 -0.25
CA PHE A 141 -26.84 15.71 1.17
C PHE A 141 -26.24 16.90 1.95
N LYS A 142 -26.37 18.12 1.42
CA LYS A 142 -25.80 19.32 2.04
C LYS A 142 -26.26 19.48 3.49
N ASP A 143 -27.57 19.41 3.71
CA ASP A 143 -28.18 19.65 5.02
C ASP A 143 -27.91 18.51 6.00
N ASP A 144 -27.90 17.27 5.51
CA ASP A 144 -27.56 16.09 6.32
C ASP A 144 -26.08 16.12 6.74
N SER A 145 -25.19 16.51 5.83
CA SER A 145 -23.77 16.70 6.12
C SER A 145 -23.56 17.81 7.15
N ALA A 146 -24.30 18.92 7.04
CA ALA A 146 -24.25 20.01 8.02
C ALA A 146 -24.76 19.58 9.40
N LYS A 147 -25.87 18.84 9.47
CA LYS A 147 -26.38 18.26 10.72
C LYS A 147 -25.38 17.30 11.35
N GLN A 148 -24.79 16.40 10.58
CA GLN A 148 -23.85 15.42 11.10
C GLN A 148 -22.53 16.07 11.54
N ALA A 149 -22.02 17.06 10.79
CA ALA A 149 -20.88 17.85 11.23
C ALA A 149 -21.18 18.58 12.56
N ALA A 150 -22.37 19.16 12.70
CA ALA A 150 -22.80 19.79 13.95
C ALA A 150 -22.90 18.79 15.12
N GLN A 151 -23.33 17.55 14.88
CA GLN A 151 -23.36 16.49 15.89
C GLN A 151 -21.95 16.06 16.34
N ILE A 152 -21.02 15.91 15.40
CA ILE A 152 -19.62 15.53 15.72
C ILE A 152 -18.92 16.64 16.52
N LEU A 153 -19.21 17.90 16.19
CA LEU A 153 -18.64 19.08 16.86
C LEU A 153 -19.41 19.48 18.13
N ALA A 154 -20.58 18.89 18.37
CA ALA A 154 -21.35 19.17 19.57
C ALA A 154 -20.53 18.77 20.80
N PRO A 155 -20.56 19.58 21.88
CA PRO A 155 -19.93 19.20 23.13
C PRO A 155 -20.44 17.83 23.59
N ASP A 156 -19.53 16.91 23.86
CA ASP A 156 -19.87 15.57 24.36
C ASP A 156 -20.65 15.73 25.67
N PRO A 157 -21.94 15.33 25.72
CA PRO A 157 -22.79 15.53 26.88
C PRO A 157 -22.33 14.74 28.11
N LEU A 158 -21.45 13.75 27.94
CA LEU A 158 -20.90 12.92 29.02
C LEU A 158 -19.48 13.31 29.43
N ARG A 159 -18.83 14.25 28.73
CA ARG A 159 -17.56 14.84 29.17
C ARG A 159 -17.81 16.20 29.80
N PRO A 160 -17.59 16.37 31.12
CA PRO A 160 -17.63 17.70 31.73
C PRO A 160 -16.63 18.59 31.00
N SER A 161 -17.06 19.81 30.66
CA SER A 161 -16.24 20.80 29.98
C SER A 161 -15.00 21.10 30.81
N PHE A 162 -13.86 20.56 30.41
CA PHE A 162 -12.59 20.94 31.00
C PHE A 162 -12.34 22.40 30.60
N ARG A 163 -12.49 23.34 31.53
CA ARG A 163 -11.92 24.68 31.36
C ARG A 163 -10.42 24.48 31.24
N ILE A 164 -9.90 24.70 30.04
CA ILE A 164 -8.47 24.94 29.88
C ILE A 164 -8.23 26.32 30.48
N ASP A 165 -8.03 26.37 31.80
CA ASP A 165 -7.51 27.56 32.44
C ASP A 165 -6.18 27.86 31.77
N ARG A 166 -6.14 29.02 31.11
CA ARG A 166 -5.00 29.51 30.35
C ARG A 166 -3.78 29.42 31.27
N ILE A 167 -2.93 28.41 31.06
CA ILE A 167 -1.70 28.26 31.83
C ILE A 167 -0.95 29.59 31.67
N LYS A 168 -0.86 30.37 32.75
CA LYS A 168 -0.01 31.56 32.79
C LYS A 168 1.39 31.07 32.50
N ARG A 169 1.87 31.31 31.27
CA ARG A 169 3.28 31.08 30.93
C ARG A 169 4.10 31.84 31.97
N PRO A 170 5.00 31.18 32.72
CA PRO A 170 5.89 31.91 33.61
C PRO A 170 6.68 32.90 32.77
N ASN A 171 6.61 34.16 33.20
CA ASN A 171 7.30 35.27 32.57
C ASN A 171 8.80 34.99 32.70
N VAL A 172 9.45 34.55 31.61
CA VAL A 172 10.91 34.41 31.55
C VAL A 172 11.48 35.83 31.51
N ARG A 173 11.48 36.49 32.68
CA ARG A 173 12.26 37.69 32.91
C ARG A 173 13.71 37.26 33.07
N LYS A 174 14.50 37.67 32.07
CA LYS A 174 15.88 38.16 32.17
C LYS A 174 16.63 37.72 33.44
N ALA A 175 17.49 36.72 33.30
CA ALA A 175 18.77 36.72 34.00
C ALA A 175 19.82 37.14 32.96
N GLY A 176 20.21 38.41 33.02
CA GLY A 176 21.44 38.86 32.41
C GLY A 176 22.59 38.61 33.36
N ALA A 177 23.69 38.08 32.82
CA ALA A 177 25.08 38.46 33.05
C ALA A 177 25.94 37.57 32.15
#